data_AF-A0A3B9DRR3-F1
#
_entry.id   AF-A0A3B9DRR3-F1
#
_cell.length_a   1.000
_cell.length_b   1.000
_cell.length_c   1.000
_cell.angle_alpha   90.00
_cell.angle_beta   90.00
_cell.angle_gamma   90.00
#
_symmetry.space_group_name_H-M   'P 1'
#
loop_
_entity.id
_entity.type
_entity.pdbx_description
1 polymer ?
#
loop_
_entity_poly.entity_id
_entity_poly.type
_entity_poly.pdbx_seq_one_letter_code
_entity_poly.pdbx_strand_id
1 'polypeptide(L)' 'MTYQLRHSEPLEDIEGVLLNLDGTIFVGDRLVPGAADAVDALRRAGLSLGFGTNTTRMSRTALVSR' A
#
# COMPACT_ATOMS: atom_id res chain seq x y z
N MET A 1 9.58 -25.76 -4.40
CA MET A 1 8.27 -25.14 -4.70
C MET A 1 8.56 -23.76 -5.26
N THR A 2 8.72 -23.64 -6.57
CA THR A 2 9.17 -22.39 -7.21
C THR A 2 7.93 -21.61 -7.65
N TYR A 3 7.68 -20.47 -7.04
CA TYR A 3 6.61 -19.56 -7.46
C TYR A 3 7.04 -18.89 -8.78
N GLN A 4 6.51 -19.39 -9.89
CA GLN A 4 6.64 -18.72 -11.20
C GLN A 4 5.63 -17.56 -11.19
N LEU A 5 6.12 -16.33 -10.96
CA LEU A 5 5.34 -15.11 -11.21
C LEU A 5 5.09 -15.04 -12.71
N ARG A 6 3.89 -15.43 -13.15
CA ARG A 6 3.44 -15.25 -14.53
C ARG A 6 3.38 -13.75 -14.85
N HIS A 7 3.72 -13.44 -16.09
CA HIS A 7 3.62 -12.11 -16.67
C HIS A 7 2.29 -11.43 -16.34
N SER A 8 2.39 -10.13 -16.09
CA SER A 8 1.34 -9.18 -15.79
C SER A 8 0.16 -9.30 -16.75
N GLU A 9 -0.88 -10.02 -16.32
CA GLU A 9 -2.24 -9.69 -16.73
C GLU A 9 -2.45 -8.23 -16.32
N PRO A 10 -2.80 -7.35 -17.27
CA PRO A 10 -3.04 -5.96 -16.95
C PRO A 10 -4.17 -5.85 -15.93
N LEU A 11 -4.07 -4.90 -15.00
CA LEU A 11 -5.01 -4.72 -13.87
C LEU A 11 -6.37 -4.16 -14.36
N GLU A 12 -6.84 -4.56 -15.54
CA GLU A 12 -7.83 -3.86 -16.37
C GLU A 12 -9.22 -3.72 -15.74
N ASP A 13 -9.49 -4.47 -14.68
CA ASP A 13 -10.76 -4.43 -13.93
C ASP A 13 -10.59 -4.14 -12.43
N ILE A 14 -9.43 -3.61 -12.01
CA ILE A 14 -9.23 -3.23 -10.61
C ILE A 14 -9.73 -1.80 -10.39
N GLU A 15 -10.72 -1.65 -9.51
CA GLU A 15 -11.28 -0.33 -9.16
C GLU A 15 -10.59 0.33 -7.96
N GLY A 16 -9.82 -0.45 -7.19
CA GLY A 16 -9.13 0.06 -6.02
C GLY A 16 -8.17 -0.94 -5.38
N VAL A 17 -7.32 -0.42 -4.49
CA VAL A 17 -6.31 -1.21 -3.77
C VAL A 17 -6.33 -0.88 -2.28
N LEU A 18 -6.16 -1.91 -1.45
CA LEU A 18 -5.92 -1.77 -0.02
C LEU A 18 -4.43 -1.97 0.25
N LEU A 19 -3.77 -0.89 0.67
CA LEU A 19 -2.34 -0.90 0.95
C LEU A 19 -2.11 -1.21 2.43
N ASN A 20 -1.29 -2.22 2.70
CA ASN A 20 -0.74 -2.43 4.03
C ASN A 20 0.17 -1.25 4.41
N LEU A 21 0.26 -0.90 5.69
CA LEU A 21 1.13 0.19 6.16
C LEU A 21 2.51 -0.31 6.58
N ASP A 22 2.58 -1.26 7.51
CA ASP A 22 3.85 -1.73 8.09
C ASP A 22 4.65 -2.62 7.12
N GLY A 23 5.88 -2.22 6.80
CA GLY A 23 6.74 -2.89 5.83
C GLY A 23 6.39 -2.61 4.37
N THR A 24 5.38 -1.79 4.10
CA THR A 24 4.92 -1.45 2.74
C THR A 24 4.95 0.05 2.49
N ILE A 25 4.28 0.84 3.33
CA ILE A 25 4.37 2.30 3.29
C ILE A 25 5.46 2.79 4.26
N PHE A 26 5.57 2.17 5.44
CA PHE A 26 6.51 2.59 6.49
C PHE A 26 7.34 1.42 7.03
N VAL A 27 8.58 1.67 7.45
CA VAL A 27 9.38 0.80 8.32
C VAL A 27 9.83 1.60 9.54
N GLY A 28 9.24 1.30 10.71
CA GLY A 28 9.35 2.20 11.85
C GLY A 28 8.75 3.56 11.50
N ASP A 29 9.45 4.65 11.80
CA ASP A 29 9.02 6.05 11.52
C ASP A 29 9.42 6.56 10.14
N ARG A 30 9.92 5.69 9.25
CA ARG A 30 10.43 6.11 7.94
C ARG A 30 9.57 5.55 6.82
N LEU A 31 9.38 6.33 5.77
CA LEU A 31 8.79 5.84 4.53
C LEU A 31 9.68 4.79 3.88
N VAL A 32 9.05 3.76 3.30
CA VAL A 32 9.71 2.88 2.35
C VAL A 32 10.06 3.71 1.11
N PRO A 33 11.30 3.61 0.58
CA PRO A 33 11.69 4.34 -0.62
C PRO A 33 10.72 4.11 -1.79
N GLY A 34 10.25 5.18 -2.42
CA GLY A 34 9.28 5.14 -3.52
C GLY A 34 7.82 4.90 -3.10
N ALA A 35 7.52 4.69 -1.81
CA ALA A 35 6.13 4.46 -1.37
C ALA A 35 5.21 5.65 -1.66
N ALA A 36 5.68 6.88 -1.44
CA ALA A 36 4.92 8.09 -1.77
C ALA A 36 4.64 8.18 -3.28
N ASP A 37 5.68 7.99 -4.11
CA ASP A 37 5.55 8.03 -5.57
C ASP A 37 4.59 6.95 -6.09
N ALA A 38 4.61 5.76 -5.49
CA ALA A 38 3.71 4.67 -5.83
C ALA A 38 2.25 4.99 -5.46
N VAL A 39 2.00 5.52 -4.26
CA VAL A 39 0.66 5.98 -3.85
C VAL A 39 0.14 7.04 -4.81
N ASP A 40 0.98 7.99 -5.20
CA ASP A 40 0.58 9.03 -6.14
C ASP A 40 0.36 8.50 -7.56
N ALA A 41 1.15 7.52 -8.00
CA ALA A 41 0.91 6.84 -9.27
C ALA A 41 -0.44 6.10 -9.29
N LEU A 42 -0.78 5.39 -8.21
CA LEU A 42 -2.06 4.69 -8.08
C LEU A 42 -3.24 5.66 -8.04
N ARG A 43 -3.11 6.80 -7.36
CA ARG A 43 -4.11 7.88 -7.40
C ARG A 43 -4.30 8.44 -8.80
N ARG A 44 -3.21 8.72 -9.51
CA ARG A 44 -3.26 9.22 -10.90
C ARG A 44 -3.86 8.22 -11.87
N ALA A 45 -3.73 6.93 -11.58
CA ALA A 45 -4.37 5.86 -12.34
C ALA A 45 -5.90 5.75 -12.08
N GLY A 46 -6.46 6.56 -11.17
CA GLY A 46 -7.90 6.57 -10.89
C GLY A 46 -8.37 5.49 -9.91
N LEU A 47 -7.44 4.80 -9.23
CA LEU A 47 -7.78 3.74 -8.28
C LEU A 47 -8.23 4.30 -6.94
N SER A 48 -9.30 3.73 -6.38
CA SER A 48 -9.69 3.97 -5.00
C SER A 48 -8.64 3.40 -4.05
N LEU A 49 -8.16 4.21 -3.08
CA LEU A 49 -7.14 3.76 -2.13
C LEU A 49 -7.71 3.55 -0.73
N GLY A 50 -7.47 2.36 -0.19
CA GLY A 50 -7.59 2.05 1.23
C GLY A 50 -6.22 1.87 1.87
N PHE A 51 -6.12 2.12 3.17
CA PHE A 51 -4.94 1.80 3.95
C PHE A 51 -5.33 0.97 5.17
N GLY A 52 -4.56 -0.09 5.42
CA GLY A 52 -4.80 -1.02 6.52
C GLY A 52 -3.50 -1.45 7.20
N THR A 53 -3.60 -1.85 8.45
CA THR A 53 -2.50 -2.51 9.17
C THR A 53 -3.08 -3.54 10.13
N ASN A 54 -2.37 -4.66 10.29
CA ASN A 54 -2.67 -5.68 11.29
C ASN A 54 -2.03 -5.37 12.65
N THR A 55 -1.36 -4.21 12.81
CA THR A 55 -0.77 -3.84 14.10
C THR A 55 -1.84 -3.38 15.08
N THR A 56 -1.78 -3.91 16.30
CA THR A 56 -2.64 -3.49 17.42
C THR A 56 -1.97 -2.44 18.32
N ARG A 57 -0.75 -2.01 17.97
CA ARG A 57 0.11 -1.16 18.81
C ARG A 57 -0.28 0.32 18.82
N MET A 58 -1.07 0.76 17.84
CA MET A 58 -1.48 2.16 17.69
C MET A 58 -2.98 2.22 17.36
N SER A 59 -3.68 3.18 17.97
CA SER A 59 -5.06 3.47 17.56
C SER A 59 -5.07 4.10 16.17
N ARG A 60 -6.20 4.01 15.47
CA ARG A 60 -6.36 4.67 14.15
C ARG A 60 -6.05 6.16 14.22
N THR A 61 -6.50 6.85 15.26
CA THR A 61 -6.23 8.29 15.45
C THR A 61 -4.74 8.55 15.64
N ALA A 62 -4.05 7.75 16.46
CA ALA A 62 -2.61 7.90 16.66
C ALA A 62 -1.83 7.66 15.36
N LEU A 63 -2.28 6.72 14.53
CA LEU A 63 -1.66 6.41 13.24
C LEU A 63 -1.84 7.53 12.21
N VAL A 64 -2.98 8.21 12.21
CA VAL A 64 -3.25 9.36 11.32
C VAL A 64 -2.46 10.60 11.75
N SER A 65 -2.20 10.77 13.04
CA SER A 65 -1.48 11.92 13.59
C SER A 65 0.05 11.77 13.57
N ARG A 66 0.56 10.67 13.03
CA ARG A 66 2.00 10.41 12.89
C ARG A 66 2.59 11.16 11.71
#